data_AF-A0A847CRK9-F1
#
_entry.id   AF-A0A847CRK9-F1
#
_cell.length_a   1.000
_cell.length_b   1.000
_cell.length_c   1.000
_cell.angle_alpha   90.00
_cell.angle_beta   90.00
_cell.angle_gamma   90.00
#
_symmetry.space_group_name_H-M   'P 1'
#
loop_
_entity.id
_entity.type
_entity.pdbx_description
1 polymer ?
#
loop_
_entity_poly.entity_id
_entity_poly.type
_entity_poly.pdbx_seq_one_letter_code
_entity_poly.pdbx_strand_id
1 'polypeptide(L)'
;LKKVSSIILVTTMVLWLLLNFPQHSESEMRAQGVDTSSDVAKTSYVLDNSYAASIGKAVEPVFAPLGFDWRINIGLVSSLAAREVFVATLGQVAAASNPEEPAKALAEMTVLDGPRKGQELFSAATIAALLMFFAFALQCMSTVGVLRRETGTWRWPLIAFGYMFVLAWVAAFIAYRVVGAFV
;
A
#
# COMPACT_ATOMS: atom_id res chain seq x y z
N LEU A 1 8.49 14.91 22.92
CA LEU A 1 7.98 15.58 21.70
C LEU A 1 9.05 15.75 20.62
N LYS A 2 10.14 16.52 20.80
CA LYS A 2 11.18 16.75 19.75
C LYS A 2 11.72 15.48 19.06
N LYS A 3 11.94 14.38 19.79
CA LYS A 3 12.43 13.12 19.22
C LYS A 3 11.38 12.34 18.41
N VAL A 4 10.08 12.45 18.74
CA VAL A 4 9.00 11.77 18.00
C VAL A 4 8.75 12.49 16.67
N SER A 5 8.69 13.82 16.70
CA SER A 5 8.60 14.64 15.48
C SER A 5 9.76 14.37 14.54
N SER A 6 10.98 14.20 15.07
CA SER A 6 12.15 13.85 14.26
C SER A 6 12.05 12.45 13.64
N ILE A 7 11.49 11.46 14.35
CA ILE A 7 11.25 10.12 13.77
C ILE A 7 10.24 10.21 12.63
N ILE A 8 9.11 10.91 12.85
CA ILE A 8 8.09 11.10 11.81
C ILE A 8 8.71 11.77 10.57
N LEU A 9 9.46 12.86 10.76
CA LEU A 9 10.04 13.62 9.66
C LEU A 9 11.05 12.79 8.86
N VAL A 10 11.89 12.00 9.54
CA VAL A 10 12.82 11.06 8.89
C VAL A 10 12.05 9.96 8.14
N THR A 11 11.06 9.35 8.76
CA THR A 11 10.24 8.30 8.12
C THR A 11 9.51 8.84 6.89
N THR A 12 8.92 10.04 6.97
CA THR A 12 8.26 10.70 5.83
C THR A 12 9.24 11.03 4.72
N MET A 13 10.44 11.53 5.04
CA MET A 13 11.47 11.83 4.05
C MET A 13 11.97 10.57 3.33
N VAL A 14 12.18 9.48 4.08
CA VAL A 14 12.56 8.18 3.50
C VAL A 14 11.43 7.62 2.64
N LEU A 15 10.18 7.67 3.11
CA LEU A 15 9.04 7.20 2.34
C LEU A 15 8.88 8.01 1.04
N TRP A 16 9.03 9.34 1.11
CA TRP A 16 8.98 10.20 -0.06
C TRP A 16 10.05 9.84 -1.09
N LEU A 17 11.29 9.60 -0.64
CA LEU A 17 12.36 9.13 -1.52
C LEU A 17 12.03 7.80 -2.17
N LEU A 18 11.53 6.82 -1.40
CA LEU A 18 11.17 5.51 -1.92
C LEU A 18 10.01 5.57 -2.92
N LEU A 19 9.06 6.48 -2.76
CA LEU A 19 7.90 6.63 -3.64
C LEU A 19 8.20 7.46 -4.91
N ASN A 20 9.24 8.30 -4.91
CA ASN A 20 9.54 9.22 -6.02
C ASN A 20 10.79 8.85 -6.84
N PHE A 21 11.68 8.01 -6.31
CA PHE A 21 12.88 7.57 -7.02
C PHE A 21 12.74 6.13 -7.53
N PRO A 22 13.33 5.81 -8.71
CA PRO A 22 14.05 6.70 -9.63
C PRO A 22 13.12 7.67 -10.39
N GLN A 23 13.60 8.90 -10.63
CA GLN A 23 12.86 9.87 -11.44
C GLN A 23 12.97 9.50 -12.91
N HIS A 24 11.83 9.38 -13.59
CA HIS A 24 11.76 9.12 -15.03
C HIS A 24 11.55 10.43 -15.78
N SER A 25 12.19 10.59 -16.94
CA SER A 25 12.00 11.77 -17.77
C SER A 25 10.66 11.73 -18.52
N GLU A 26 10.08 12.89 -18.83
CA GLU A 26 8.84 12.95 -19.62
C GLU A 26 8.99 12.29 -21.01
N SER A 27 10.19 12.32 -21.59
CA SER A 27 10.50 11.64 -22.85
C SER A 27 10.40 10.11 -22.74
N GLU A 28 10.83 9.53 -21.62
CA GLU A 28 10.73 8.08 -21.37
C GLU A 28 9.29 7.67 -21.09
N MET A 29 8.53 8.50 -20.36
CA MET A 29 7.10 8.28 -20.12
C MET A 29 6.30 8.28 -21.43
N ARG A 30 6.56 9.24 -22.33
CA ARG A 30 5.93 9.27 -23.66
C ARG A 30 6.28 8.03 -24.49
N ALA A 31 7.53 7.56 -24.42
CA ALA A 31 7.97 6.36 -25.14
C ALA A 31 7.25 5.09 -24.67
N GLN A 32 6.79 5.06 -23.42
CA GLN A 32 5.98 3.96 -22.86
C GLN A 32 4.47 4.17 -23.01
N GLY A 33 4.03 5.18 -23.77
CA GLY A 33 2.61 5.44 -24.03
C GLY A 33 1.87 6.13 -22.88
N VAL A 34 2.59 6.70 -21.92
CA VAL A 34 1.99 7.47 -20.82
C VAL A 34 1.61 8.87 -21.31
N ASP A 35 0.38 9.29 -20.98
CA ASP A 35 -0.08 10.63 -21.28
C ASP A 35 0.60 11.68 -20.38
N THR A 36 1.69 12.25 -20.87
CA THR A 36 2.42 13.33 -20.19
C THR A 36 1.71 14.69 -20.19
N SER A 37 0.50 14.81 -20.75
CA SER A 37 -0.31 16.03 -20.59
C SER A 37 -1.10 16.02 -19.26
N SER A 38 -1.27 14.85 -18.64
CA SER A 38 -1.91 14.68 -17.35
C SER A 38 -0.88 14.52 -16.23
N ASP A 39 -0.89 15.45 -15.27
CA ASP A 39 -0.06 15.37 -14.06
C ASP A 39 -0.36 14.11 -13.23
N VAL A 40 -1.58 13.59 -13.33
CA VAL A 40 -2.02 12.38 -12.63
C VAL A 40 -1.39 11.13 -13.26
N ALA A 41 -1.36 11.05 -14.59
CA ALA A 41 -0.73 9.94 -15.31
C ALA A 41 0.79 9.88 -15.07
N LYS A 42 1.46 11.05 -15.04
CA LYS A 42 2.87 11.16 -14.64
C LYS A 42 3.09 10.63 -13.22
N THR A 43 2.28 11.09 -12.28
CA THR A 43 2.42 10.72 -10.85
C THR A 43 2.21 9.23 -10.65
N SER A 44 1.22 8.63 -11.30
CA SER A 44 0.98 7.19 -11.21
C SER A 44 2.08 6.36 -11.85
N TYR A 45 2.62 6.79 -12.99
CA TYR A 45 3.74 6.11 -13.61
C TYR A 45 4.99 6.15 -12.73
N VAL A 46 5.29 7.30 -12.13
CA VAL A 46 6.39 7.43 -11.14
C VAL A 46 6.15 6.51 -9.96
N LEU A 47 4.92 6.46 -9.44
CA LEU A 47 4.57 5.63 -8.30
C LEU A 47 4.76 4.14 -8.61
N ASP A 48 4.31 3.68 -9.77
CA ASP A 48 4.41 2.27 -10.22
C ASP A 48 5.85 1.83 -10.57
N ASN A 49 6.71 2.78 -10.95
CA ASN A 49 8.13 2.56 -11.25
C ASN A 49 9.08 3.05 -10.16
N SER A 50 8.56 3.21 -8.93
CA SER A 50 9.34 3.63 -7.77
C SER A 50 10.02 2.44 -7.05
N TYR A 51 11.00 2.72 -6.19
CA TYR A 51 11.56 1.70 -5.30
C TYR A 51 10.52 1.12 -4.35
N ALA A 52 9.56 1.94 -3.88
CA ALA A 52 8.45 1.47 -3.08
C ALA A 52 7.55 0.49 -3.85
N ALA A 53 7.30 0.73 -5.13
CA ALA A 53 6.58 -0.23 -5.98
C ALA A 53 7.37 -1.52 -6.21
N SER A 54 8.68 -1.43 -6.41
CA SER A 54 9.55 -2.62 -6.48
C SER A 54 9.45 -3.47 -5.20
N ILE A 55 9.48 -2.84 -4.03
CA ILE A 55 9.27 -3.53 -2.75
C ILE A 55 7.84 -4.09 -2.66
N GLY A 56 6.82 -3.31 -3.04
CA GLY A 56 5.43 -3.75 -3.02
C GLY A 56 5.17 -4.98 -3.90
N LYS A 57 5.74 -5.00 -5.11
CA LYS A 57 5.70 -6.14 -6.06
C LYS A 57 6.49 -7.33 -5.51
N ALA A 58 7.63 -7.10 -4.84
CA ALA A 58 8.40 -8.18 -4.22
C ALA A 58 7.67 -8.85 -3.04
N VAL A 59 6.83 -8.10 -2.31
CA VAL A 59 6.05 -8.63 -1.18
C VAL A 59 4.67 -9.12 -1.63
N GLU A 60 4.25 -8.83 -2.86
CA GLU A 60 3.01 -9.32 -3.47
C GLU A 60 2.71 -10.82 -3.26
N PRO A 61 3.64 -11.77 -3.47
CA PRO A 61 3.33 -13.19 -3.28
C PRO A 61 2.89 -13.53 -1.84
N VAL A 62 3.28 -12.73 -0.85
CA VAL A 62 2.85 -12.90 0.55
C VAL A 62 1.39 -12.45 0.73
N PHE A 63 0.97 -11.40 0.02
CA PHE A 63 -0.37 -10.83 0.14
C PHE A 63 -1.37 -11.33 -0.91
N ALA A 64 -0.90 -11.98 -1.98
CA ALA A 64 -1.73 -12.56 -3.02
C ALA A 64 -2.80 -13.54 -2.48
N PRO A 65 -2.53 -14.40 -1.47
CA PRO A 65 -3.55 -15.26 -0.86
C PRO A 65 -4.68 -14.50 -0.12
N LEU A 66 -4.45 -13.22 0.23
CA LEU A 66 -5.41 -12.34 0.89
C LEU A 66 -6.30 -11.58 -0.10
N GLY A 67 -6.08 -11.80 -1.39
CA GLY A 67 -6.78 -11.08 -2.44
C GLY A 67 -6.11 -9.77 -2.85
N PHE A 68 -4.98 -9.40 -2.26
CA PHE A 68 -4.35 -8.09 -2.49
C PHE A 68 -3.45 -8.14 -3.72
N ASP A 69 -3.56 -7.09 -4.54
CA ASP A 69 -2.71 -6.83 -5.70
C ASP A 69 -1.62 -5.79 -5.34
N TRP A 70 -0.64 -5.58 -6.20
CA TRP A 70 0.43 -4.60 -6.02
C TRP A 70 -0.08 -3.20 -5.68
N ARG A 71 -1.22 -2.77 -6.27
CA ARG A 71 -1.87 -1.48 -6.01
C ARG A 71 -2.30 -1.34 -4.54
N ILE A 72 -2.89 -2.39 -3.99
CA ILE A 72 -3.26 -2.46 -2.57
C ILE A 72 -2.00 -2.50 -1.70
N ASN A 73 -0.98 -3.27 -2.12
CA ASN A 73 0.27 -3.40 -1.36
C ASN A 73 1.05 -2.08 -1.28
N ILE A 74 1.10 -1.28 -2.35
CA ILE A 74 1.68 0.07 -2.32
C ILE A 74 0.92 0.96 -1.34
N GLY A 75 -0.41 0.89 -1.34
CA GLY A 75 -1.23 1.57 -0.33
C GLY A 75 -0.86 1.12 1.09
N LEU A 76 -0.69 -0.19 1.32
CA LEU A 76 -0.27 -0.72 2.62
C LEU A 76 1.09 -0.18 3.05
N VAL A 77 2.05 -0.06 2.13
CA VAL A 77 3.36 0.54 2.40
C VAL A 77 3.24 2.03 2.71
N SER A 78 2.44 2.78 1.94
CA SER A 78 2.23 4.21 2.19
C SER A 78 1.54 4.47 3.53
N SER A 79 0.68 3.55 3.97
CA SER A 79 -0.01 3.61 5.26
C SER A 79 0.93 3.55 6.48
N LEU A 80 2.20 3.14 6.30
CA LEU A 80 3.21 3.16 7.36
C LEU A 80 3.57 4.57 7.84
N ALA A 81 3.42 5.60 6.98
CA ALA A 81 3.58 6.99 7.38
C ALA A 81 2.36 7.51 8.14
N ALA A 82 1.16 7.32 7.57
CA ALA A 82 -0.11 7.60 8.22
C ALA A 82 -1.24 6.79 7.56
N ARG A 83 -2.23 6.37 8.37
CA ARG A 83 -3.29 5.47 7.93
C ARG A 83 -4.18 6.07 6.84
N GLU A 84 -4.41 7.39 6.87
CA GLU A 84 -5.15 8.11 5.82
C GLU A 84 -4.44 8.15 4.46
N VAL A 85 -3.10 8.00 4.44
CA VAL A 85 -2.31 8.05 3.19
C VAL A 85 -2.65 6.89 2.27
N PHE A 86 -3.14 5.76 2.82
CA PHE A 86 -3.66 4.64 2.05
C PHE A 86 -4.72 5.09 1.02
N VAL A 87 -5.70 5.88 1.47
CA VAL A 87 -6.82 6.34 0.62
C VAL A 87 -6.33 7.34 -0.42
N ALA A 88 -5.40 8.23 -0.04
CA ALA A 88 -4.79 9.16 -0.98
C ALA A 88 -4.02 8.43 -2.09
N THR A 89 -3.24 7.40 -1.74
CA THR A 89 -2.51 6.56 -2.70
C THR A 89 -3.46 5.85 -3.66
N LEU A 90 -4.52 5.20 -3.16
CA LEU A 90 -5.51 4.55 -4.02
C LEU A 90 -6.25 5.54 -4.92
N GLY A 91 -6.57 6.73 -4.41
CA GLY A 91 -7.19 7.81 -5.18
C GLY A 91 -6.31 8.25 -6.36
N GLN A 92 -4.99 8.35 -6.15
CA GLN A 92 -4.04 8.67 -7.22
C GLN A 92 -3.97 7.56 -8.28
N VAL A 93 -3.95 6.29 -7.86
CA VAL A 93 -3.94 5.15 -8.79
C VAL A 93 -5.24 5.08 -9.61
N ALA A 94 -6.39 5.35 -8.97
CA ALA A 94 -7.68 5.37 -9.66
C ALA A 94 -7.81 6.56 -10.62
N ALA A 95 -7.42 7.77 -10.19
CA ALA A 95 -7.42 8.96 -11.01
C ALA A 95 -6.49 8.86 -12.23
N ALA A 96 -5.44 8.05 -12.15
CA ALA A 96 -4.57 7.80 -13.30
C ALA A 96 -5.23 6.91 -14.36
N SER A 97 -6.18 6.08 -13.96
CA SER A 97 -6.96 5.25 -14.89
C SER A 97 -8.11 6.05 -15.50
N ASN A 98 -8.81 6.86 -14.69
CA ASN A 98 -9.83 7.79 -15.15
C ASN A 98 -9.82 9.06 -14.28
N PRO A 99 -9.24 10.18 -14.78
CA PRO A 99 -9.17 11.43 -14.02
C PRO A 99 -10.53 12.09 -13.77
N GLU A 100 -11.51 11.85 -14.65
CA GLU A 100 -12.83 12.50 -14.60
C GLU A 100 -13.72 11.86 -13.52
N GLU A 101 -13.61 10.54 -13.34
CA GLU A 101 -14.43 9.78 -12.39
C GLU A 101 -13.60 8.80 -11.53
N PRO A 102 -12.68 9.30 -10.67
CA PRO A 102 -11.74 8.46 -9.93
C PRO A 102 -12.42 7.50 -8.94
N ALA A 103 -13.56 7.90 -8.37
CA ALA A 103 -14.32 7.04 -7.46
C ALA A 103 -14.91 5.81 -8.18
N LYS A 104 -15.42 6.00 -9.40
CA LYS A 104 -15.92 4.88 -10.22
C LYS A 104 -14.78 4.00 -10.69
N ALA A 105 -13.66 4.59 -11.13
CA ALA A 105 -12.48 3.84 -11.52
C ALA A 105 -11.91 2.97 -10.40
N LEU A 106 -12.00 3.42 -9.15
CA LEU A 106 -11.61 2.61 -8.00
C LEU A 106 -12.58 1.43 -7.76
N ALA A 107 -13.88 1.66 -7.88
CA ALA A 107 -14.91 0.64 -7.68
C ALA A 107 -14.88 -0.44 -8.77
N GLU A 108 -14.63 -0.06 -10.02
CA GLU A 108 -14.61 -0.94 -11.20
C GLU A 108 -13.22 -1.55 -11.45
N MET A 109 -12.25 -1.29 -10.58
CA MET A 109 -10.89 -1.76 -10.74
C MET A 109 -10.86 -3.30 -10.71
N THR A 110 -10.23 -3.92 -11.70
CA THR A 110 -10.10 -5.38 -11.80
C THR A 110 -8.66 -5.85 -11.60
N VAL A 111 -8.51 -7.11 -11.18
CA VAL A 111 -7.21 -7.78 -11.06
C VAL A 111 -6.60 -7.97 -12.45
N LEU A 112 -5.38 -7.49 -12.64
CA LEU A 112 -4.72 -7.45 -13.96
C LEU A 112 -4.09 -8.80 -14.34
N ASP A 113 -3.55 -9.53 -13.35
CA ASP A 113 -2.73 -10.70 -13.57
C ASP A 113 -3.00 -11.82 -12.55
N GLY A 114 -2.58 -13.04 -12.91
CA GLY A 114 -2.73 -14.23 -12.06
C GLY A 114 -4.10 -14.93 -12.15
N PRO A 115 -4.38 -15.87 -11.22
CA PRO A 115 -5.56 -16.75 -11.29
C PRO A 115 -6.91 -16.03 -11.18
N ARG A 116 -6.91 -14.80 -10.65
CA ARG A 116 -8.11 -13.97 -10.42
C ARG A 116 -8.31 -12.89 -11.48
N LYS A 117 -7.55 -12.94 -12.58
CA LYS A 117 -7.59 -11.93 -13.64
C LYS A 117 -9.02 -11.67 -14.11
N GLY A 118 -9.38 -10.38 -14.19
CA GLY A 118 -10.71 -9.93 -14.61
C GLY A 118 -11.78 -9.92 -13.50
N GLN A 119 -11.48 -10.43 -12.30
CA GLN A 119 -12.36 -10.25 -11.14
C GLN A 119 -12.19 -8.84 -10.55
N GLU A 120 -13.23 -8.37 -9.85
CA GLU A 120 -13.16 -7.10 -9.10
C GLU A 120 -12.03 -7.14 -8.08
N LEU A 121 -11.18 -6.12 -8.12
CA LEU A 121 -10.06 -5.96 -7.19
C LEU A 121 -10.58 -5.82 -5.76
N PHE A 122 -11.60 -4.96 -5.57
CA PHE A 122 -12.26 -4.72 -4.30
C PHE A 122 -13.52 -5.58 -4.12
N SER A 123 -13.40 -6.89 -4.35
CA SER A 123 -14.46 -7.84 -3.98
C SER A 123 -14.80 -7.77 -2.48
N ALA A 124 -15.99 -8.22 -2.09
CA ALA A 124 -16.41 -8.29 -0.69
C ALA A 124 -15.40 -9.06 0.19
N ALA A 125 -14.80 -10.13 -0.33
CA ALA A 125 -13.76 -10.89 0.35
C ALA A 125 -12.46 -10.08 0.54
N THR A 126 -12.01 -9.36 -0.50
CA THR A 126 -10.83 -8.50 -0.42
C THR A 126 -11.05 -7.36 0.58
N ILE A 127 -12.22 -6.74 0.58
CA ILE A 127 -12.56 -5.65 1.51
C ILE A 127 -12.59 -6.17 2.95
N ALA A 128 -13.22 -7.33 3.20
CA ALA A 128 -13.22 -7.94 4.53
C ALA A 128 -11.80 -8.25 5.03
N ALA A 129 -10.94 -8.77 4.15
CA ALA A 129 -9.53 -9.01 4.45
C ALA A 129 -8.78 -7.71 4.76
N LEU A 130 -9.01 -6.64 4.00
CA LEU A 130 -8.42 -5.31 4.25
C LEU A 130 -8.84 -4.74 5.60
N LEU A 131 -10.12 -4.82 5.93
CA LEU A 131 -10.65 -4.35 7.22
C LEU A 131 -9.99 -5.09 8.39
N MET A 132 -9.89 -6.42 8.29
CA MET A 132 -9.26 -7.24 9.32
C MET A 132 -7.75 -7.01 9.42
N PHE A 133 -7.08 -6.82 8.28
CA PHE A 133 -5.66 -6.47 8.27
C PHE A 133 -5.43 -5.16 9.02
N PHE A 134 -6.15 -4.10 8.67
CA PHE A 134 -6.01 -2.78 9.30
C PHE A 134 -6.55 -2.72 10.75
N ALA A 135 -7.39 -3.66 11.17
CA ALA A 135 -7.82 -3.78 12.56
C ALA A 135 -6.68 -4.22 13.49
N PHE A 136 -5.78 -5.10 13.00
CA PHE A 136 -4.71 -5.67 13.80
C PHE A 136 -3.31 -5.16 13.46
N ALA A 137 -3.10 -4.67 12.24
CA ALA A 137 -1.77 -4.30 11.77
C ALA A 137 -1.22 -3.08 12.53
N LEU A 138 -0.07 -3.29 13.21
CA LEU A 138 0.66 -2.22 13.90
C LEU A 138 1.53 -1.47 12.88
N GLN A 139 0.90 -0.68 12.02
CA GLN A 139 1.58 0.04 10.92
C GLN A 139 2.04 1.46 11.29
N CYS A 140 1.64 1.98 12.45
CA CYS A 140 2.07 3.31 12.88
C CYS A 140 3.53 3.29 13.33
N MET A 141 4.46 3.77 12.48
CA MET A 141 5.89 3.88 12.80
C MET A 141 6.17 4.73 14.04
N SER A 142 5.29 5.67 14.38
CA SER A 142 5.33 6.44 15.62
C SER A 142 5.23 5.55 16.86
N THR A 143 4.34 4.56 16.85
CA THR A 143 4.16 3.57 17.94
C THR A 143 5.41 2.72 18.11
N VAL A 144 5.99 2.22 17.00
CA VAL A 144 7.25 1.46 17.01
C VAL A 144 8.39 2.30 17.56
N GLY A 145 8.47 3.58 17.17
CA GLY A 145 9.47 4.53 17.66
C GLY A 145 9.37 4.82 19.14
N VAL A 146 8.14 4.93 19.69
CA VAL A 146 7.91 5.07 21.14
C VAL A 146 8.27 3.78 21.86
N LEU A 147 7.85 2.61 21.35
CA LEU A 147 8.16 1.33 21.99
C LEU A 147 9.67 1.09 22.08
N ARG A 148 10.44 1.45 21.04
CA ARG A 148 11.91 1.41 21.07
C ARG A 148 12.48 2.31 22.16
N ARG A 149 11.90 3.50 22.32
CA ARG A 149 12.37 4.49 23.30
C ARG A 149 12.17 3.98 24.73
N GLU A 150 11.00 3.41 25.02
CA GLU A 150 10.66 2.93 26.37
C GLU A 150 11.37 1.62 26.71
N THR A 151 11.56 0.73 25.73
CA THR A 151 12.24 -0.57 25.94
C THR A 151 13.76 -0.51 25.82
N GLY A 152 14.32 0.62 25.37
CA GLY A 152 15.76 0.83 25.20
C GLY A 152 16.43 -0.05 24.13
N THR A 153 15.70 -0.97 23.48
CA THR A 153 16.24 -1.97 22.55
C THR A 153 15.32 -2.17 21.34
N TRP A 154 15.88 -2.59 20.20
CA TRP A 154 15.10 -2.90 18.99
C TRP A 154 14.41 -4.27 19.00
N ARG A 155 14.80 -5.14 19.94
CA ARG A 155 14.30 -6.51 20.02
C ARG A 155 12.78 -6.52 20.25
N TRP A 156 12.28 -5.75 21.22
CA TRP A 156 10.86 -5.71 21.56
C TRP A 156 9.97 -5.05 20.49
N PRO A 157 10.34 -3.91 19.90
CA PRO A 157 9.59 -3.32 18.79
C PRO A 157 9.48 -4.25 17.58
N LEU A 158 10.57 -4.94 17.21
CA LEU A 158 10.54 -5.86 16.07
C LEU A 158 9.69 -7.11 16.36
N ILE A 159 9.75 -7.64 17.58
CA ILE A 159 8.87 -8.75 18.01
C ILE A 159 7.40 -8.31 17.97
N ALA A 160 7.06 -7.14 18.53
CA ALA A 160 5.69 -6.64 18.56
C ALA A 160 5.16 -6.36 17.15
N PHE A 161 5.97 -5.72 16.30
CA PHE A 161 5.62 -5.45 14.90
C PHE A 161 5.42 -6.77 14.13
N GLY A 162 6.35 -7.71 14.25
CA GLY A 162 6.25 -9.02 13.59
C GLY A 162 5.05 -9.84 14.07
N TYR A 163 4.81 -9.88 15.38
CA TYR A 163 3.67 -10.58 15.95
C TYR A 163 2.34 -10.00 15.46
N MET A 164 2.17 -8.67 15.53
CA MET A 164 0.94 -8.01 15.09
C MET A 164 0.75 -8.12 13.58
N PHE A 165 1.84 -8.11 12.81
CA PHE A 165 1.79 -8.32 11.37
C PHE A 165 1.33 -9.74 11.02
N VAL A 166 1.88 -10.76 11.67
CA VAL A 166 1.45 -12.16 11.46
C VAL A 166 -0.01 -12.33 11.88
N LEU A 167 -0.41 -11.76 13.02
CA LEU A 167 -1.80 -11.78 13.47
C LEU A 167 -2.75 -11.14 12.46
N ALA A 168 -2.39 -9.95 11.95
CA ALA A 168 -3.16 -9.24 10.93
C ALA A 168 -3.26 -10.04 9.63
N TRP A 169 -2.16 -10.64 9.18
CA TRP A 169 -2.13 -11.46 7.97
C TRP A 169 -3.02 -12.69 8.11
N VAL A 170 -2.94 -13.41 9.23
CA VAL A 170 -3.77 -14.60 9.49
C VAL A 170 -5.25 -14.23 9.60
N ALA A 171 -5.58 -13.15 10.30
CA ALA A 171 -6.95 -12.68 10.42
C ALA A 171 -7.53 -12.25 9.06
N ALA A 172 -6.75 -11.55 8.24
CA ALA A 172 -7.13 -11.19 6.88
C ALA A 172 -7.33 -12.43 5.99
N PHE A 173 -6.47 -13.45 6.14
CA PHE A 173 -6.59 -14.69 5.37
C PHE A 173 -7.88 -15.43 5.71
N ILE A 174 -8.17 -15.56 7.01
CA ILE A 174 -9.42 -16.17 7.48
C ILE A 174 -10.61 -15.39 6.93
N ALA A 175 -10.60 -14.07 7.04
CA ALA A 175 -11.70 -13.23 6.54
C ALA A 175 -11.90 -13.38 5.02
N TYR A 176 -10.82 -13.37 4.23
CA TYR A 176 -10.87 -13.58 2.79
C TYR A 176 -11.53 -14.92 2.44
N ARG A 177 -11.11 -15.99 3.11
CA ARG A 177 -11.62 -17.34 2.85
C ARG A 177 -13.06 -17.55 3.32
N VAL A 178 -13.40 -16.99 4.48
CA VAL A 178 -14.75 -17.08 5.05
C VAL A 178 -15.73 -16.32 4.16
N VAL A 179 -15.47 -15.04 3.88
CA VAL A 179 -16.37 -14.23 3.05
C VAL A 179 -16.42 -14.75 1.61
N GLY A 180 -15.28 -15.13 1.04
CA GLY A 180 -15.22 -15.73 -0.30
C GLY A 180 -15.89 -17.11 -0.41
N ALA A 181 -16.25 -17.76 0.71
CA ALA A 181 -17.06 -18.98 0.69
C ALA A 181 -18.58 -18.69 0.72
N PHE A 182 -18.98 -17.48 1.10
CA PHE A 182 -20.39 -17.07 1.17
C PHE A 182 -20.84 -16.25 -0.05
N VAL A 183 -19.91 -15.83 -0.91
CA VAL A 183 -20.15 -15.01 -2.11
C VAL A 183 -19.86 -15.82 -3.36
#